data_AF-A0A7C5HW72-F1
#
_entry.id   AF-A0A7C5HW72-F1
#
_cell.length_a   1.000
_cell.length_b   1.000
_cell.length_c   1.000
_cell.angle_alpha   90.00
_cell.angle_beta   90.00
_cell.angle_gamma   90.00
#
_symmetry.space_group_name_H-M   'P 1'
#
loop_
_entity.id
_entity.type
_entity.pdbx_description
1 polymer ?
#
loop_
_entity_poly.entity_id
_entity_poly.type
_entity_poly.pdbx_seq_one_letter_code
_entity_poly.pdbx_strand_id
1 'polypeptide(L)'
;MDYKKLLIMLCVPMILVACASSQTKKPEIEEIFVTDIKPNGIKLFSYTVTVSRPSGSRSGTGRGKRGGEGGKQGGGATGRPDRESMMKGIKEKLDVRLAETGYCREGYIVLGRRIDRGRSFIRGECKEGATADDREKFTNSDGT
;
A
#
# COMPACT_ATOMS: atom_id res chain seq x y z
N MET A 1 -39.57 -45.84 -27.61
CA MET A 1 -39.24 -44.92 -26.50
C MET A 1 -38.38 -43.80 -27.07
N ASP A 2 -38.88 -42.58 -26.94
CA ASP A 2 -38.47 -41.42 -27.72
C ASP A 2 -37.02 -41.01 -27.41
N TYR A 3 -36.04 -41.53 -28.16
CA TYR A 3 -34.63 -41.12 -28.04
C TYR A 3 -34.45 -39.61 -28.27
N LYS A 4 -35.38 -38.98 -29.00
CA LYS A 4 -35.49 -37.53 -29.19
C LYS A 4 -35.83 -36.77 -27.90
N LYS A 5 -36.58 -37.37 -26.96
CA LYS A 5 -36.81 -36.81 -25.60
C LYS A 5 -35.64 -37.11 -24.66
N LEU A 6 -34.97 -38.26 -24.84
CA LEU A 6 -33.79 -38.64 -24.05
C LEU A 6 -32.56 -37.77 -24.36
N LEU A 7 -32.38 -37.36 -25.63
CA LEU A 7 -31.29 -36.46 -26.05
C LEU A 7 -31.45 -35.03 -25.50
N ILE A 8 -32.70 -34.56 -25.34
CA ILE A 8 -32.99 -33.23 -24.79
C ILE A 8 -32.83 -33.20 -23.26
N MET A 9 -33.03 -34.34 -22.58
CA MET A 9 -32.93 -34.43 -21.11
C MET A 9 -31.49 -34.52 -20.59
N LEU A 10 -30.53 -34.95 -21.43
CA LEU A 10 -29.12 -35.14 -21.05
C LEU A 10 -28.26 -33.85 -21.16
N CYS A 11 -28.67 -32.86 -21.95
CA CYS A 11 -27.87 -31.64 -22.17
C CYS A 11 -28.16 -30.48 -21.20
N VAL A 12 -29.20 -30.59 -20.36
CA VAL A 12 -29.71 -29.47 -19.55
C VAL A 12 -28.97 -29.21 -18.21
N PRO A 13 -28.24 -30.14 -17.56
CA PRO A 13 -27.61 -29.81 -16.27
C PRO A 13 -26.23 -29.12 -16.38
N MET A 14 -25.70 -28.85 -17.58
CA MET A 14 -24.29 -28.43 -17.73
C MET A 14 -24.01 -26.91 -17.61
N ILE A 15 -25.01 -26.07 -17.33
CA ILE A 15 -24.87 -24.59 -17.48
C ILE A 15 -24.65 -23.84 -16.15
N LEU A 16 -24.60 -24.48 -14.98
CA LEU A 16 -24.59 -23.75 -13.70
C LEU A 16 -23.25 -23.75 -12.94
N VAL A 17 -22.12 -23.53 -13.62
CA VAL A 17 -20.87 -23.14 -12.96
C VAL A 17 -20.19 -21.99 -13.71
N ALA A 18 -20.88 -20.85 -13.82
CA ALA A 18 -20.23 -19.58 -14.12
C ALA A 18 -19.79 -18.96 -12.79
N CYS A 19 -18.58 -19.31 -12.33
CA CYS A 19 -17.95 -18.63 -11.21
C CYS A 19 -17.83 -17.14 -11.53
N ALA A 20 -18.58 -16.31 -10.81
CA ALA A 20 -18.40 -14.86 -10.80
C ALA A 20 -17.04 -14.53 -10.17
N SER A 21 -15.97 -14.61 -10.97
CA SER A 21 -14.64 -14.14 -10.59
C SER A 21 -14.63 -12.62 -10.68
N SER A 22 -15.08 -11.95 -9.62
CA SER A 22 -14.88 -10.51 -9.48
C SER A 22 -13.41 -10.26 -9.17
N GLN A 23 -12.61 -10.02 -10.21
CA GLN A 23 -11.23 -9.56 -10.08
C GLN A 23 -11.22 -8.17 -9.44
N THR A 24 -11.24 -8.15 -8.11
CA THR A 24 -10.98 -6.93 -7.35
C THR A 24 -9.50 -6.61 -7.55
N LYS A 25 -9.19 -5.68 -8.47
CA LYS A 25 -7.83 -5.22 -8.70
C LYS A 25 -7.24 -4.80 -7.35
N LYS A 26 -6.18 -5.48 -6.91
CA LYS A 26 -5.50 -5.14 -5.65
C LYS A 26 -4.85 -3.75 -5.81
N PRO A 27 -4.86 -2.90 -4.78
CA PRO A 27 -4.10 -1.66 -4.81
C PRO A 27 -2.62 -2.00 -5.01
N GLU A 28 -1.99 -1.31 -5.97
CA GLU A 28 -0.56 -1.44 -6.22
C GLU A 28 0.19 -0.54 -5.24
N ILE A 29 1.19 -1.10 -4.57
CA ILE A 29 2.03 -0.38 -3.63
C ILE A 29 3.42 -0.27 -4.25
N GLU A 30 3.83 0.95 -4.53
CA GLU A 30 5.17 1.27 -5.00
C GLU A 30 5.99 1.85 -3.84
N GLU A 31 7.23 1.42 -3.71
CA GLU A 31 8.15 1.79 -2.64
C GLU A 31 9.46 2.30 -3.24
N ILE A 32 9.88 3.51 -2.84
CA ILE A 32 11.11 4.15 -3.29
C ILE A 32 11.95 4.51 -2.06
N PHE A 33 13.18 4.01 -2.02
CA PHE A 33 14.16 4.30 -0.98
C PHE A 33 15.42 4.88 -1.61
N VAL A 34 15.70 6.15 -1.30
CA VAL A 34 16.85 6.90 -1.81
C VAL A 34 17.78 7.21 -0.66
N THR A 35 19.07 6.98 -0.87
CA THR A 35 20.16 7.25 0.07
C THR A 35 21.05 8.37 -0.43
N ASP A 36 21.61 9.15 0.48
CA ASP A 36 22.46 10.29 0.17
C ASP A 36 23.51 10.46 1.27
N ILE A 37 24.76 10.08 0.96
CA ILE A 37 25.90 10.26 1.85
C ILE A 37 26.57 11.60 1.53
N LYS A 38 26.62 12.48 2.52
CA LYS A 38 27.26 13.79 2.39
C LYS A 38 28.78 13.70 2.50
N PRO A 39 29.52 14.72 1.99
CA PRO A 39 30.98 14.75 2.10
C PRO A 39 31.47 14.62 3.54
N ASN A 40 30.79 15.30 4.48
CA ASN A 40 31.07 15.25 5.91
C ASN A 40 30.68 13.91 6.61
N GLY A 41 30.20 12.92 5.86
CA GLY A 41 29.87 11.59 6.38
C GLY A 41 28.45 11.46 6.94
N ILE A 42 27.64 12.51 6.92
CA ILE A 42 26.22 12.40 7.29
C ILE A 42 25.50 11.51 6.29
N LYS A 43 24.73 10.55 6.79
CA LYS A 43 23.90 9.63 5.99
C LYS A 43 22.44 10.07 6.03
N LEU A 44 21.92 10.52 4.90
CA LEU A 44 20.53 10.91 4.74
C LEU A 44 19.78 9.87 3.92
N PHE A 45 18.48 9.75 4.18
CA PHE A 45 17.60 8.95 3.33
C PHE A 45 16.25 9.61 3.11
N SER A 46 15.60 9.20 2.03
CA SER A 46 14.21 9.51 1.72
C SER A 46 13.46 8.22 1.38
N TYR A 47 12.34 8.02 2.05
CA TYR A 47 11.48 6.86 1.92
C TYR A 47 10.10 7.29 1.46
N THR A 48 9.66 6.76 0.32
CA THR A 48 8.38 7.09 -0.30
C THR A 48 7.57 5.83 -0.54
N VAL A 49 6.30 5.85 -0.12
CA VAL A 49 5.32 4.79 -0.41
C VAL A 49 4.14 5.40 -1.16
N THR A 50 3.88 4.91 -2.36
CA THR A 50 2.73 5.31 -3.19
C THR A 50 1.73 4.17 -3.27
N VAL A 51 0.46 4.45 -2.97
CA VAL A 51 -0.64 3.48 -3.06
C VAL A 51 -1.57 3.91 -4.19
N SER A 52 -1.47 3.22 -5.31
CA SER A 52 -2.35 3.42 -6.47
C SER A 52 -3.64 2.65 -6.25
N ARG A 53 -4.76 3.38 -6.13
CA ARG A 53 -6.10 2.77 -6.10
C ARG A 53 -6.60 2.58 -7.53
N PRO A 54 -7.08 1.39 -7.92
CA PRO A 54 -7.68 1.20 -9.24
C PRO A 54 -8.86 2.16 -9.42
N SER A 55 -8.91 2.86 -10.56
CA SER A 55 -9.98 3.78 -10.94
C SER A 55 -11.30 3.03 -11.02
N GLY A 56 -12.10 3.12 -9.96
CA GLY A 56 -13.35 2.36 -9.84
C GLY A 56 -14.08 2.60 -8.53
N SER A 57 -13.40 3.05 -7.48
CA SER A 57 -14.05 3.60 -6.30
C SER A 57 -14.59 5.00 -6.60
N ARG A 58 -15.71 5.07 -7.33
CA ARG A 58 -16.63 6.20 -7.20
C ARG A 58 -17.01 6.24 -5.73
N SER A 59 -16.45 7.19 -4.99
CA SER A 59 -17.02 7.62 -3.72
C SER A 59 -18.45 8.05 -4.05
N GLY A 60 -19.40 7.18 -3.75
CA GLY A 60 -20.80 7.42 -4.06
C GLY A 60 -21.23 8.66 -3.29
N THR A 61 -21.40 9.77 -4.00
CA THR A 61 -22.26 10.87 -3.55
C THR A 61 -23.70 10.36 -3.54
N GLY A 62 -24.04 9.60 -2.49
CA GLY A 62 -25.39 9.20 -2.17
C GLY A 62 -26.12 10.38 -1.56
N ARG A 63 -26.64 11.26 -2.43
CA ARG A 63 -27.66 12.26 -2.09
C ARG A 63 -28.85 11.51 -1.48
N GLY A 64 -29.29 11.96 -0.30
CA GLY A 64 -30.15 11.18 0.60
C GLY A 64 -31.55 10.83 0.08
N LYS A 65 -32.18 9.90 0.80
CA LYS A 65 -33.63 9.82 0.97
C LYS A 65 -34.01 9.13 2.29
N ARG A 66 -34.69 9.92 3.11
CA ARG A 66 -35.65 9.64 4.20
C ARG A 66 -35.98 8.18 4.56
N GLY A 67 -36.07 7.95 5.88
CA GLY A 67 -37.16 7.22 6.53
C GLY A 67 -36.87 5.77 6.88
N GLY A 68 -36.86 5.44 8.18
CA GLY A 68 -36.76 4.07 8.65
C GLY A 68 -36.41 3.98 10.14
N GLU A 69 -37.44 3.97 10.97
CA GLU A 69 -37.39 3.58 12.38
C GLU A 69 -37.02 2.10 12.49
N GLY A 70 -36.07 1.77 13.37
CA GLY A 70 -35.73 0.39 13.73
C GLY A 70 -34.39 -0.12 13.18
N GLY A 71 -33.42 -0.33 14.08
CA GLY A 71 -32.20 -1.07 13.77
C GLY A 71 -31.03 -0.75 14.68
N LYS A 72 -30.99 -1.36 15.88
CA LYS A 72 -29.71 -1.61 16.57
C LYS A 72 -28.95 -2.65 15.74
N GLN A 73 -28.19 -2.20 14.75
CA GLN A 73 -27.26 -3.04 14.01
C GLN A 73 -25.91 -2.33 13.99
N GLY A 74 -24.88 -3.01 14.51
CA GLY A 74 -23.52 -2.49 14.66
C GLY A 74 -23.00 -1.91 13.36
N GLY A 75 -22.87 -0.58 13.32
CA GLY A 75 -22.19 0.13 12.25
C GLY A 75 -20.70 -0.06 12.41
N GLY A 76 -20.16 -1.09 11.76
CA GLY A 76 -18.73 -1.25 11.57
C GLY A 76 -18.16 0.07 11.05
N ALA A 77 -17.28 0.68 11.84
CA ALA A 77 -16.55 1.85 11.46
C ALA A 77 -15.68 1.50 10.23
N THR A 78 -16.24 1.68 9.03
CA THR A 78 -15.44 1.85 7.81
C THR A 78 -14.88 3.28 7.81
N GLY A 79 -14.22 3.61 8.92
CA GLY A 79 -13.48 4.84 9.11
C GLY A 79 -12.23 4.73 8.27
N ARG A 80 -12.01 5.74 7.44
CA ARG A 80 -10.72 5.99 6.78
C ARG A 80 -9.61 5.78 7.82
N PRO A 81 -8.58 4.96 7.55
CA PRO A 81 -7.55 4.67 8.54
C PRO A 81 -6.99 5.98 9.07
N ASP A 82 -6.91 6.08 10.39
CA ASP A 82 -6.39 7.26 11.05
C ASP A 82 -4.97 7.55 10.54
N ARG A 83 -4.64 8.84 10.41
CA ARG A 83 -3.36 9.28 9.84
C ARG A 83 -2.18 8.74 10.65
N GLU A 84 -2.33 8.63 11.96
CA GLU A 84 -1.30 8.08 12.85
C GLU A 84 -1.09 6.59 12.61
N SER A 85 -2.17 5.81 12.52
CA SER A 85 -2.12 4.38 12.20
C SER A 85 -1.44 4.14 10.84
N MET A 86 -1.76 4.95 9.83
CA MET A 86 -1.10 4.89 8.53
C MET A 86 0.39 5.19 8.63
N MET A 87 0.77 6.27 9.34
CA MET A 87 2.17 6.63 9.56
C MET A 87 2.93 5.54 10.30
N LYS A 88 2.30 4.87 11.27
CA LYS A 88 2.89 3.76 12.00
C LYS A 88 3.25 2.61 11.04
N GLY A 89 2.31 2.20 10.19
CA GLY A 89 2.57 1.16 9.19
C GLY A 89 3.66 1.54 8.18
N ILE A 90 3.73 2.82 7.76
CA ILE A 90 4.81 3.30 6.88
C ILE A 90 6.16 3.26 7.61
N LYS A 91 6.20 3.62 8.90
CA LYS A 91 7.41 3.55 9.72
C LYS A 91 7.89 2.11 9.89
N GLU A 92 6.98 1.17 10.14
CA GLU A 92 7.32 -0.26 10.25
C GLU A 92 7.98 -0.77 8.95
N LYS A 93 7.45 -0.39 7.78
CA LYS A 93 8.09 -0.74 6.50
C LYS A 93 9.45 -0.08 6.31
N LEU A 94 9.60 1.19 6.71
CA LEU A 94 10.90 1.87 6.71
C LEU A 94 11.91 1.12 7.60
N ASP A 95 11.50 0.71 8.79
CA ASP A 95 12.35 -0.02 9.73
C ASP A 95 12.84 -1.34 9.11
N VAL A 96 11.96 -2.07 8.41
CA VAL A 96 12.34 -3.26 7.63
C VAL A 96 13.33 -2.91 6.51
N ARG A 97 13.04 -1.87 5.72
CA ARG A 97 13.89 -1.48 4.59
C ARG A 97 15.30 -1.07 5.03
N LEU A 98 15.42 -0.38 6.16
CA LEU A 98 16.71 0.00 6.75
C LEU A 98 17.48 -1.23 7.25
N ALA A 99 16.79 -2.20 7.86
CA ALA A 99 17.41 -3.44 8.30
C ALA A 99 17.91 -4.28 7.11
N GLU A 100 17.12 -4.41 6.05
CA GLU A 100 17.50 -5.15 4.83
C GLU A 100 18.71 -4.54 4.12
N THR A 101 18.74 -3.20 4.01
CA THR A 101 19.83 -2.49 3.31
C THR A 101 21.08 -2.37 4.18
N GLY A 102 20.91 -2.32 5.52
CA GLY A 102 21.97 -2.03 6.47
C GLY A 102 22.44 -0.57 6.41
N TYR A 103 21.62 0.35 5.87
CA TYR A 103 22.02 1.74 5.66
C TYR A 103 22.21 2.51 6.97
N CYS A 104 21.29 2.35 7.93
CA CYS A 104 21.44 2.87 9.30
C CYS A 104 21.57 1.72 10.29
N ARG A 105 22.74 1.58 10.92
CA ARG A 105 23.08 0.51 11.87
C ARG A 105 22.71 0.86 13.31
N GLU A 106 22.84 2.13 13.69
CA GLU A 106 22.59 2.60 15.07
C GLU A 106 21.20 3.27 15.20
N GLY A 107 20.37 3.09 14.18
CA GLY A 107 19.06 3.72 14.05
C GLY A 107 19.13 5.09 13.37
N TYR A 108 18.00 5.81 13.41
CA TYR A 108 17.84 7.05 12.66
C TYR A 108 16.99 8.08 13.41
N ILE A 109 17.04 9.31 12.92
CA ILE A 109 16.22 10.44 13.35
C ILE A 109 15.35 10.86 12.16
N VAL A 110 14.05 11.10 12.40
CA VAL A 110 13.13 11.59 11.38
C VAL A 110 13.27 13.11 11.27
N LEU A 111 13.66 13.59 10.09
CA LEU A 111 13.77 15.02 9.78
C LEU A 111 12.45 15.60 9.24
N GLY A 112 11.63 14.79 8.58
CA GLY A 112 10.36 15.24 8.03
C GLY A 112 9.47 14.10 7.60
N ARG A 113 8.15 14.29 7.71
CA ARG A 113 7.14 13.30 7.30
C ARG A 113 5.91 13.97 6.68
N ARG A 114 5.38 13.40 5.60
CA ARG A 114 4.18 13.89 4.92
C ARG A 114 3.36 12.72 4.38
N ILE A 115 2.03 12.85 4.45
CA ILE A 115 1.09 12.01 3.71
C ILE A 115 0.24 12.94 2.85
N ASP A 116 0.18 12.67 1.55
CA ASP A 116 -0.64 13.37 0.57
C ASP A 116 -1.23 12.41 -0.47
N ARG A 117 -2.54 12.45 -0.70
CA ARG A 117 -3.26 11.77 -1.80
C ARG A 117 -2.79 10.33 -2.15
N GLY A 118 -2.47 9.51 -1.15
CA GLY A 118 -2.04 8.12 -1.35
C GLY A 118 -0.53 7.93 -1.48
N ARG A 119 0.25 9.01 -1.43
CA ARG A 119 1.70 9.03 -1.33
C ARG A 119 2.12 9.44 0.08
N SER A 120 3.08 8.74 0.63
CA SER A 120 3.66 9.05 1.94
C SER A 120 5.16 9.16 1.82
N PHE A 121 5.74 10.09 2.58
CA PHE A 121 7.14 10.45 2.53
C PHE A 121 7.72 10.55 3.95
N ILE A 122 8.89 9.98 4.16
CA ILE A 122 9.73 10.14 5.36
C ILE A 122 11.15 10.50 4.92
N ARG A 123 11.69 11.59 5.45
CA ARG A 123 13.11 11.94 5.36
C ARG A 123 13.77 11.72 6.71
N GLY A 124 14.95 11.13 6.71
CA GLY A 124 15.70 10.90 7.95
C GLY A 124 17.20 10.99 7.77
N GLU A 125 17.87 10.89 8.92
CA GLU A 125 19.31 10.89 9.08
C GLU A 125 19.71 9.71 9.96
N CYS A 126 20.72 8.93 9.57
CA CYS A 126 21.25 7.88 10.44
C CYS A 126 21.97 8.50 11.64
N LYS A 127 21.94 7.81 12.79
CA LYS A 127 22.63 8.30 14.00
C LYS A 127 24.14 8.18 13.91
N GLU A 128 24.62 7.30 13.03
CA GLU A 128 26.04 7.11 12.75
C GLU A 128 26.45 7.69 11.39
N GLY A 129 27.73 8.05 11.28
CA GLY A 129 28.35 8.48 10.03
C GLY A 129 28.62 7.33 9.05
N ALA A 130 28.84 7.68 7.79
CA ALA A 130 29.24 6.74 6.75
C ALA A 130 30.65 6.19 6.97
N THR A 131 30.80 4.87 6.88
CA THR A 131 32.10 4.20 6.77
C THR A 131 32.64 4.30 5.35
N ALA A 132 33.87 3.82 5.12
CA ALA A 132 34.41 3.66 3.76
C ALA A 132 33.51 2.71 2.94
N ASP A 133 33.17 1.55 3.51
CA ASP A 133 32.28 0.56 2.89
C ASP A 133 30.90 1.14 2.54
N ASP A 134 30.34 2.02 3.38
CA ASP A 134 29.06 2.67 3.09
C ASP A 134 29.15 3.52 1.81
N ARG A 135 30.27 4.20 1.58
CA ARG A 135 30.47 5.06 0.40
C ARG A 135 30.64 4.26 -0.88
N GLU A 136 31.21 3.06 -0.78
CA GLU A 136 31.33 2.14 -1.91
C GLU A 136 29.98 1.46 -2.21
N LYS A 137 29.25 1.05 -1.16
CA LYS A 137 27.98 0.33 -1.28
C LYS A 137 26.81 1.23 -1.68
N PHE A 138 26.74 2.44 -1.15
CA PHE A 138 25.64 3.37 -1.35
C PHE A 138 26.11 4.58 -2.16
N THR A 139 26.29 4.37 -3.46
CA THR A 139 26.55 5.46 -4.39
C THR A 139 25.31 6.35 -4.47
N ASN A 140 25.50 7.66 -4.31
CA ASN A 140 24.41 8.61 -4.46
C ASN A 140 23.88 8.48 -5.88
N SER A 141 22.60 8.11 -6.01
CA SER A 141 21.92 8.22 -7.30
C SER A 141 21.68 9.71 -7.52
N ASP A 142 22.52 10.33 -8.35
CA ASP A 142 22.29 11.69 -8.81
C ASP A 142 20.90 11.74 -9.44
N GLY A 143 19.95 12.35 -8.73
CA GLY A 143 18.61 12.56 -9.23
C GLY A 143 18.66 13.50 -10.42
N THR A 144 18.71 12.93 -11.63
CA THR A 144 18.36 13.62 -12.88
C THR A 144 16.88 13.92 -12.93
#